data_AF-A0A2V9MRZ1-F1
#
_entry.id   AF-A0A2V9MRZ1-F1
#
_cell.length_a   1.000
_cell.length_b   1.000
_cell.length_c   1.000
_cell.angle_alpha   90.00
_cell.angle_beta   90.00
_cell.angle_gamma   90.00
#
_symmetry.space_group_name_H-M   'P 1'
#
loop_
_entity.id
_entity.type
_entity.pdbx_description
1 polymer ?
#
loop_
_entity_poly.entity_id
_entity_poly.type
_entity_poly.pdbx_seq_one_letter_code
_entity_poly.pdbx_strand_id
1 'polypeptide(L)'
;MSAEVITFHKMLVGCIQNEFKFWQFFISVYGALTQHLIERHFASLKDKTENLLQEIFESIAQNHNSFLKDFSGSSEREFLIYFRERVFAVARKYLSGQESQGELEIGALNTLFQDFPLAHQEVAWLVMKAYKDEEINKILRVPLSLVQTGRSEVLKRHAQMFGRHDANLFRLKNSAILQIESQGGPNCPAINIVSDILDGRIPWRDKTNIENHLAQCRYCLDRETALKEAIFYLRGLAPLPEAVTEGLLKALKLQNHKGATKSSLLAKVMKVFK
;
A
#
# COMPACT_ATOMS: atom_id res chain seq x y z
N MET A 1 27.61 -22.50 4.50
CA MET A 1 27.30 -21.30 5.31
C MET A 1 25.80 -21.14 5.30
N SER A 2 25.14 -21.21 6.46
CA SER A 2 23.70 -20.98 6.57
C SER A 2 23.40 -19.56 6.10
N ALA A 3 22.47 -19.41 5.16
CA ALA A 3 21.95 -18.09 4.80
C ALA A 3 21.31 -17.51 6.06
N GLU A 4 21.84 -16.40 6.57
CA GLU A 4 21.26 -15.74 7.73
C GLU A 4 19.82 -15.30 7.37
N VAL A 5 18.84 -15.77 8.13
CA VAL A 5 17.46 -15.31 7.98
C VAL A 5 17.38 -13.88 8.50
N ILE A 6 17.22 -12.93 7.57
CA ILE A 6 16.96 -11.52 7.90
C ILE A 6 15.46 -11.38 8.20
N THR A 7 15.13 -11.15 9.47
CA THR A 7 13.78 -10.82 9.88
C THR A 7 13.49 -9.34 9.64
N PHE A 8 12.21 -8.98 9.56
CA PHE A 8 11.77 -7.57 9.47
C PHE A 8 12.44 -6.67 10.52
N HIS A 9 12.45 -7.10 11.79
CA HIS A 9 13.08 -6.35 12.88
C HIS A 9 14.59 -6.18 12.69
N LYS A 10 15.30 -7.24 12.30
CA LYS A 10 16.74 -7.17 12.01
C LYS A 10 17.03 -6.20 10.86
N MET A 11 16.23 -6.27 9.79
CA MET A 11 16.33 -5.36 8.66
C MET A 11 16.14 -3.90 9.08
N LEU A 12 15.08 -3.58 9.84
CA LEU A 12 14.85 -2.20 10.30
C LEU A 12 16.02 -1.67 11.14
N VAL A 13 16.47 -2.44 12.14
CA VAL A 13 17.60 -2.04 13.00
C VAL A 13 18.86 -1.80 12.17
N GLY A 14 19.15 -2.70 11.22
CA GLY A 14 20.28 -2.55 10.31
C GLY A 14 20.20 -1.34 9.39
N CYS A 15 19.02 -1.05 8.84
CA CYS A 15 18.79 0.16 8.04
C CYS A 15 18.99 1.43 8.88
N ILE A 16 18.47 1.47 10.11
CA ILE A 16 18.67 2.56 11.06
C ILE A 16 20.17 2.80 11.32
N GLN A 17 20.96 1.73 11.39
CA GLN A 17 22.42 1.76 11.57
C GLN A 17 23.20 2.04 10.28
N ASN A 18 22.53 2.31 9.15
CA ASN A 18 23.14 2.56 7.83
C ASN A 18 23.98 1.40 7.28
N GLU A 19 23.65 0.17 7.63
CA GLU A 19 24.34 -1.00 7.11
C GLU A 19 23.88 -1.36 5.69
N PHE A 20 24.83 -1.39 4.75
CA PHE A 20 24.56 -1.64 3.33
C PHE A 20 23.74 -2.90 3.05
N LYS A 21 24.08 -4.04 3.70
CA LYS A 21 23.39 -5.32 3.47
C LYS A 21 21.90 -5.25 3.80
N PHE A 22 21.53 -4.47 4.81
CA PHE A 22 20.14 -4.35 5.25
C PHE A 22 19.37 -3.38 4.36
N TRP A 23 20.01 -2.31 3.88
CA TRP A 23 19.42 -1.45 2.84
C TRP A 23 19.23 -2.19 1.50
N GLN A 24 20.18 -3.05 1.12
CA GLN A 24 20.04 -3.92 -0.04
C GLN A 24 18.84 -4.86 0.12
N PHE A 25 18.71 -5.48 1.29
CA PHE A 25 17.56 -6.32 1.60
C PHE A 25 16.24 -5.51 1.59
N PHE A 26 16.21 -4.34 2.22
CA PHE A 26 15.06 -3.44 2.27
C PHE A 26 14.57 -3.06 0.87
N ILE A 27 15.47 -2.63 -0.03
CA ILE A 27 15.10 -2.30 -1.41
C ILE A 27 14.65 -3.54 -2.17
N SER A 28 15.26 -4.70 -1.94
CA SER A 28 14.84 -5.94 -2.61
C SER A 28 13.41 -6.36 -2.23
N VAL A 29 12.97 -6.03 -1.02
CA VAL A 29 11.63 -6.34 -0.49
C VAL A 29 10.62 -5.27 -0.87
N TYR A 30 10.91 -3.99 -0.63
CA TYR A 30 9.92 -2.90 -0.78
C TYR A 30 10.05 -2.13 -2.10
N GLY A 31 11.11 -2.32 -2.88
CA GLY A 31 11.33 -1.60 -4.14
C GLY A 31 10.21 -1.82 -5.16
N ALA A 32 9.88 -3.09 -5.42
CA ALA A 32 8.82 -3.42 -6.37
C ALA A 32 7.44 -2.96 -5.87
N LEU A 33 7.18 -3.07 -4.56
CA LEU A 33 5.97 -2.54 -3.95
C LEU A 33 5.86 -1.02 -4.13
N THR A 34 6.96 -0.30 -3.94
CA THR A 34 7.01 1.16 -4.14
C THR A 34 6.68 1.53 -5.58
N GLN A 35 7.29 0.83 -6.55
CA GLN A 35 7.02 1.02 -7.97
C GLN A 35 5.54 0.79 -8.26
N HIS A 36 4.99 -0.32 -7.77
CA HIS A 36 3.58 -0.65 -7.95
C HIS A 36 2.64 0.42 -7.39
N LEU A 37 2.91 0.92 -6.18
CA LEU A 37 2.11 1.96 -5.53
C LEU A 37 2.12 3.26 -6.35
N ILE A 38 3.27 3.67 -6.88
CA ILE A 38 3.38 4.86 -7.76
C ILE A 38 2.55 4.66 -9.02
N GLU A 39 2.80 3.58 -9.76
CA GLU A 39 2.15 3.34 -11.05
C GLU A 39 0.63 3.17 -10.93
N ARG A 40 0.17 2.61 -9.81
CA ARG A 40 -1.26 2.35 -9.57
C ARG A 40 -2.02 3.58 -9.10
N HIS A 41 -1.49 4.29 -8.11
CA HIS A 41 -2.22 5.39 -7.44
C HIS A 41 -1.86 6.77 -7.99
N PHE A 42 -0.75 6.88 -8.73
CA PHE A 42 -0.28 8.11 -9.35
C PHE A 42 0.04 7.89 -10.82
N ALA A 43 -0.93 7.37 -11.58
CA ALA A 43 -0.75 7.00 -12.99
C ALA A 43 -0.19 8.14 -13.87
N SER A 44 -0.48 9.40 -13.55
CA SER A 44 0.08 10.59 -14.22
C SER A 44 1.59 10.78 -14.01
N LEU A 45 2.18 10.09 -13.03
CA LEU A 45 3.59 10.14 -12.68
C LEU A 45 4.37 8.93 -13.20
N LYS A 46 3.76 8.07 -14.03
CA LYS A 46 4.39 6.82 -14.52
C LYS A 46 5.75 7.07 -15.19
N ASP A 47 5.87 8.12 -16.00
CA ASP A 47 7.14 8.45 -16.69
C ASP A 47 8.22 8.99 -15.74
N LYS A 48 7.88 9.30 -14.49
CA LYS A 48 8.78 9.78 -13.44
C LYS A 48 9.08 8.71 -12.38
N THR A 49 8.62 7.48 -12.57
CA THR A 49 8.65 6.42 -11.54
C THR A 49 10.05 6.15 -11.02
N GLU A 50 11.07 6.07 -11.89
CA GLU A 50 12.46 5.83 -11.44
C GLU A 50 13.00 6.97 -10.56
N ASN A 51 12.74 8.22 -10.95
CA ASN A 51 13.15 9.39 -10.15
C ASN A 51 12.41 9.43 -8.81
N LEU A 52 11.12 9.11 -8.81
CA LEU A 52 10.31 9.03 -7.59
C LEU A 52 10.78 7.91 -6.67
N LEU A 53 11.12 6.73 -7.22
CA LEU A 53 11.71 5.65 -6.45
C LEU A 53 12.95 6.13 -5.72
N GLN A 54 13.88 6.78 -6.44
CA GLN A 54 15.09 7.32 -5.83
C GLN A 54 14.76 8.32 -4.71
N GLU A 55 13.92 9.31 -4.96
CA GLU A 55 13.55 10.31 -3.96
C GLU A 55 12.86 9.69 -2.73
N ILE A 56 11.99 8.70 -2.93
CA ILE A 56 11.32 8.00 -1.84
C ILE A 56 12.35 7.31 -0.94
N PHE A 57 13.26 6.51 -1.51
CA PHE A 57 14.28 5.83 -0.71
C PHE A 57 15.25 6.80 -0.06
N GLU A 58 15.64 7.88 -0.74
CA GLU A 58 16.42 8.97 -0.13
C GLU A 58 15.66 9.60 1.04
N SER A 59 14.35 9.88 0.90
CA SER A 59 13.52 10.47 1.97
C SER A 59 13.34 9.57 3.20
N ILE A 60 13.51 8.26 3.03
CA ILE A 60 13.53 7.28 4.12
C ILE A 60 14.87 7.34 4.85
N ALA A 61 15.97 7.52 4.11
CA ALA A 61 17.33 7.61 4.68
C ALA A 61 17.68 9.02 5.25
N GLN A 62 16.94 10.05 4.86
CA GLN A 62 17.13 11.43 5.31
C GLN A 62 17.04 11.59 6.84
N ASN A 63 17.67 12.66 7.35
CA ASN A 63 17.68 13.03 8.76
C ASN A 63 18.07 11.86 9.68
N HIS A 64 19.17 11.18 9.33
CA HIS A 64 19.66 10.01 10.05
C HIS A 64 18.59 8.92 10.24
N ASN A 65 17.87 8.58 9.16
CA ASN A 65 16.83 7.55 9.15
C ASN A 65 15.67 7.85 10.12
N SER A 66 15.33 9.12 10.34
CA SER A 66 14.24 9.57 11.25
C SER A 66 12.94 8.79 11.02
N PHE A 67 12.52 8.66 9.76
CA PHE A 67 11.32 7.89 9.39
C PHE A 67 11.31 6.47 9.96
N LEU A 68 12.43 5.75 9.86
CA LEU A 68 12.54 4.38 10.37
C LEU A 68 12.60 4.35 11.90
N LYS A 69 13.17 5.37 12.54
CA LYS A 69 13.24 5.49 14.00
C LYS A 69 11.90 5.84 14.64
N ASP A 70 11.07 6.61 13.93
CA ASP A 70 9.76 7.06 14.39
C ASP A 70 8.67 5.98 14.27
N PHE A 71 8.97 4.89 13.56
CA PHE A 71 8.06 3.75 13.47
C PHE A 71 7.92 3.05 14.84
N SER A 72 6.73 3.15 15.42
CA SER A 72 6.40 2.57 16.73
C SER A 72 5.67 1.21 16.66
N GLY A 73 5.39 0.72 15.46
CA GLY A 73 4.69 -0.56 15.27
C GLY A 73 5.59 -1.77 15.53
N SER A 74 4.97 -2.94 15.65
CA SER A 74 5.65 -4.19 16.07
C SER A 74 5.74 -5.25 14.97
N SER A 75 5.19 -4.97 13.80
CA SER A 75 5.07 -5.93 12.71
C SER A 75 5.29 -5.31 11.34
N GLU A 76 5.67 -6.16 10.38
CA GLU A 76 5.81 -5.76 8.98
C GLU A 76 4.49 -5.23 8.40
N ARG A 77 3.34 -5.76 8.85
CA ARG A 77 2.03 -5.32 8.36
C ARG A 77 1.71 -3.88 8.75
N GLU A 78 2.00 -3.51 10.00
CA GLU A 78 1.87 -2.11 10.43
C GLU A 78 2.84 -1.22 9.66
N PHE A 79 4.06 -1.72 9.41
CA PHE A 79 5.05 -1.01 8.63
C PHE A 79 4.62 -0.80 7.18
N LEU A 80 3.89 -1.73 6.55
CA LEU A 80 3.41 -1.56 5.17
C LEU A 80 2.50 -0.34 5.02
N ILE A 81 1.62 -0.09 5.99
CA ILE A 81 0.78 1.11 5.98
C ILE A 81 1.62 2.36 6.24
N TYR A 82 2.48 2.33 7.26
CA TYR A 82 3.39 3.44 7.56
C TYR A 82 4.30 3.81 6.37
N PHE A 83 4.80 2.80 5.66
CA PHE A 83 5.60 2.92 4.46
C PHE A 83 4.81 3.50 3.29
N ARG A 84 3.58 3.02 3.05
CA ARG A 84 2.68 3.58 2.03
C ARG A 84 2.47 5.08 2.23
N GLU A 85 2.23 5.53 3.46
CA GLU A 85 2.05 6.96 3.76
C GLU A 85 3.27 7.78 3.33
N ARG A 86 4.49 7.25 3.53
CA ARG A 86 5.71 7.92 3.05
C ARG A 86 5.79 7.95 1.53
N VAL A 87 5.51 6.85 0.85
CA VAL A 87 5.47 6.78 -0.62
C VAL A 87 4.49 7.84 -1.17
N PHE A 88 3.29 7.87 -0.61
CA PHE A 88 2.22 8.78 -1.05
C PHE A 88 2.58 10.24 -0.75
N ALA A 89 3.14 10.54 0.43
CA ALA A 89 3.56 11.88 0.79
C ALA A 89 4.62 12.44 -0.17
N VAL A 90 5.56 11.61 -0.66
CA VAL A 90 6.55 12.04 -1.66
C VAL A 90 5.91 12.21 -3.04
N ALA A 91 5.15 11.22 -3.51
CA ALA A 91 4.52 11.26 -4.83
C ALA A 91 3.56 12.46 -4.98
N ARG A 92 2.80 12.79 -3.94
CA ARG A 92 1.83 13.91 -3.95
C ARG A 92 2.48 15.28 -4.17
N LYS A 93 3.76 15.47 -3.83
CA LYS A 93 4.49 16.72 -4.11
C LYS A 93 4.57 17.05 -5.60
N TYR A 94 4.43 16.03 -6.45
CA TYR A 94 4.54 16.14 -7.91
C TYR A 94 3.21 16.26 -8.62
N LEU A 95 2.10 16.19 -7.89
CA LEU A 95 0.78 16.46 -8.46
C LEU A 95 0.64 17.98 -8.66
N SER A 96 0.49 18.40 -9.92
CA SER A 96 0.08 19.78 -10.19
C SER A 96 -1.33 19.99 -9.64
N GLY A 97 -1.56 21.06 -8.88
CA GLY A 97 -2.83 21.37 -8.20
C GLY A 97 -4.05 21.61 -9.12
N GLN A 98 -4.03 21.12 -10.35
CA GLN A 98 -5.14 21.12 -11.31
C GLN A 98 -5.85 19.77 -11.35
N GLU A 99 -6.21 19.19 -10.21
CA GLU A 99 -7.27 18.17 -10.20
C GLU A 99 -8.63 18.89 -10.23
N SER A 100 -9.00 19.47 -11.38
CA SER A 100 -10.28 20.21 -11.50
C SER A 100 -11.50 19.27 -11.52
N GLN A 101 -12.54 19.69 -10.81
CA GLN A 101 -13.99 19.40 -10.80
C GLN A 101 -14.53 18.02 -11.26
N GLY A 102 -15.51 17.52 -10.50
CA GLY A 102 -16.13 16.20 -10.63
C GLY A 102 -15.88 15.33 -9.40
N GLU A 103 -15.93 15.92 -8.20
CA GLU A 103 -15.68 15.24 -6.94
C GLU A 103 -16.87 14.35 -6.60
N LEU A 104 -16.61 13.05 -6.36
CA LEU A 104 -17.48 12.27 -5.49
C LEU A 104 -17.23 12.82 -4.08
N GLU A 105 -18.06 13.79 -3.68
CA GLU A 105 -18.04 14.30 -2.31
C GLU A 105 -18.17 13.12 -1.34
N ILE A 106 -17.48 13.19 -0.19
CA ILE A 106 -17.52 12.12 0.81
C ILE A 106 -18.97 11.79 1.23
N GLY A 107 -19.86 12.77 1.23
CA GLY A 107 -21.30 12.56 1.45
C GLY A 107 -21.91 11.59 0.43
N ALA A 108 -21.61 11.77 -0.85
CA ALA A 108 -22.08 10.89 -1.92
C ALA A 108 -21.44 9.50 -1.86
N LEU A 109 -20.16 9.39 -1.45
CA LEU A 109 -19.52 8.10 -1.18
C LEU A 109 -20.19 7.34 -0.02
N ASN A 110 -20.59 8.04 1.04
CA ASN A 110 -21.30 7.44 2.16
C ASN A 110 -22.69 6.93 1.73
N THR A 111 -23.43 7.71 0.94
CA THR A 111 -24.72 7.29 0.39
C THR A 111 -24.57 6.08 -0.54
N LEU A 112 -23.51 6.05 -1.35
CA LEU A 112 -23.21 4.92 -2.24
C LEU A 112 -23.03 3.61 -1.45
N PHE A 113 -22.38 3.68 -0.29
CA PHE A 113 -22.10 2.53 0.58
C PHE A 113 -23.15 2.21 1.62
N GLN A 114 -24.18 3.04 1.74
CA GLN A 114 -25.25 2.83 2.69
C GLN A 114 -25.89 1.45 2.47
N ASP A 115 -26.07 0.69 3.56
CA ASP A 115 -26.68 -0.65 3.56
C ASP A 115 -25.94 -1.72 2.73
N PHE A 116 -24.71 -1.46 2.27
CA PHE A 116 -23.90 -2.50 1.65
C PHE A 116 -23.20 -3.35 2.73
N PRO A 117 -23.22 -4.69 2.60
CA PRO A 117 -22.36 -5.54 3.41
C PRO A 117 -20.90 -5.12 3.29
N LEU A 118 -20.12 -5.20 4.37
CA LEU A 118 -18.71 -4.79 4.39
C LEU A 118 -17.92 -5.37 3.20
N ALA A 119 -18.06 -6.67 2.92
CA ALA A 119 -17.39 -7.32 1.80
C ALA A 119 -17.70 -6.65 0.44
N HIS A 120 -18.93 -6.18 0.21
CA HIS A 120 -19.27 -5.43 -1.01
C HIS A 120 -18.70 -4.02 -1.00
N GLN A 121 -18.61 -3.36 0.17
CA GLN A 121 -17.95 -2.07 0.30
C GLN A 121 -16.45 -2.17 -0.03
N GLU A 122 -15.78 -3.22 0.43
CA GLU A 122 -14.36 -3.47 0.11
C GLU A 122 -14.14 -3.72 -1.39
N VAL A 123 -14.99 -4.55 -2.01
CA VAL A 123 -14.97 -4.77 -3.47
C VAL A 123 -15.12 -3.43 -4.17
N ALA A 124 -16.15 -2.68 -3.85
CA ALA A 124 -16.43 -1.41 -4.48
C ALA A 124 -15.33 -0.37 -4.26
N TRP A 125 -14.69 -0.34 -3.10
CA TRP A 125 -13.51 0.49 -2.84
C TRP A 125 -12.38 0.19 -3.82
N LEU A 126 -12.08 -1.10 -4.04
CA LEU A 126 -11.06 -1.51 -5.01
C LEU A 126 -11.51 -1.31 -6.46
N VAL A 127 -12.80 -1.42 -6.77
CA VAL A 127 -13.33 -1.04 -8.10
C VAL A 127 -13.09 0.45 -8.34
N MET A 128 -13.29 1.32 -7.34
CA MET A 128 -13.02 2.76 -7.49
C MET A 128 -11.53 3.10 -7.61
N LYS A 129 -10.65 2.21 -7.15
CA LYS A 129 -9.20 2.25 -7.39
C LYS A 129 -8.78 1.57 -8.70
N ALA A 130 -9.74 1.25 -9.56
CA ALA A 130 -9.55 0.64 -10.88
C ALA A 130 -8.85 -0.74 -10.86
N TYR A 131 -9.08 -1.55 -9.83
CA TYR A 131 -8.66 -2.96 -9.83
C TYR A 131 -9.60 -3.83 -10.67
N LYS A 132 -9.04 -4.84 -11.35
CA LYS A 132 -9.80 -5.87 -12.07
C LYS A 132 -10.35 -6.92 -11.11
N ASP A 133 -11.39 -7.62 -11.51
CA ASP A 133 -12.06 -8.65 -10.69
C ASP A 133 -11.08 -9.72 -10.19
N GLU A 134 -10.15 -10.13 -11.04
CA GLU A 134 -9.13 -11.15 -10.75
C GLU A 134 -7.98 -10.62 -9.86
N GLU A 135 -7.86 -9.30 -9.72
CA GLU A 135 -6.98 -8.69 -8.72
C GLU A 135 -7.72 -8.58 -7.38
N ILE A 136 -8.97 -8.08 -7.41
CA ILE A 136 -9.80 -7.89 -6.22
C ILE A 136 -10.02 -9.21 -5.48
N ASN A 137 -10.33 -10.30 -6.19
CA ASN A 137 -10.58 -11.58 -5.54
C ASN A 137 -9.34 -12.13 -4.80
N LYS A 138 -8.13 -11.86 -5.31
CA LYS A 138 -6.87 -12.25 -4.68
C LYS A 138 -6.50 -11.34 -3.51
N ILE A 139 -6.69 -10.03 -3.68
CA ILE A 139 -6.46 -9.04 -2.62
C ILE A 139 -7.36 -9.32 -1.42
N LEU A 140 -8.67 -9.48 -1.65
CA LEU A 140 -9.66 -9.71 -0.60
C LEU A 140 -9.75 -11.18 -0.16
N ARG A 141 -9.17 -12.11 -0.92
CA ARG A 141 -9.26 -13.57 -0.70
C ARG A 141 -10.70 -14.08 -0.64
N VAL A 142 -11.52 -13.61 -1.57
CA VAL A 142 -12.94 -13.96 -1.70
C VAL A 142 -13.20 -14.65 -3.05
N PRO A 143 -14.31 -15.40 -3.21
CA PRO A 143 -14.70 -15.96 -4.49
C PRO A 143 -14.90 -14.88 -5.56
N LEU A 144 -14.54 -15.18 -6.81
CA LEU A 144 -14.72 -14.25 -7.94
C LEU A 144 -16.20 -13.86 -8.12
N SER A 145 -17.13 -14.77 -7.84
CA SER A 145 -18.57 -14.50 -7.87
C SER A 145 -18.98 -13.37 -6.92
N LEU A 146 -18.40 -13.31 -5.71
CA LEU A 146 -18.67 -12.23 -4.75
C LEU A 146 -18.19 -10.89 -5.30
N VAL A 147 -17.03 -10.87 -5.96
CA VAL A 147 -16.50 -9.65 -6.59
C VAL A 147 -17.39 -9.17 -7.72
N GLN A 148 -17.86 -10.08 -8.58
CA GLN A 148 -18.75 -9.76 -9.69
C GLN A 148 -20.10 -9.23 -9.19
N THR A 149 -20.67 -9.85 -8.16
CA THR A 149 -21.90 -9.39 -7.50
C THR A 149 -21.70 -8.00 -6.87
N GLY A 150 -20.65 -7.81 -6.07
CA GLY A 150 -20.35 -6.52 -5.43
C GLY A 150 -20.12 -5.39 -6.43
N ARG A 151 -19.40 -5.65 -7.53
CA ARG A 151 -19.23 -4.69 -8.63
C ARG A 151 -20.56 -4.34 -9.29
N SER A 152 -21.38 -5.35 -9.60
CA SER A 152 -22.66 -5.13 -10.28
C SER A 152 -23.59 -4.28 -9.42
N GLU A 153 -23.68 -4.56 -8.13
CA GLU A 153 -24.49 -3.78 -7.18
C GLU A 153 -24.00 -2.34 -7.03
N VAL A 154 -22.69 -2.11 -6.90
CA VAL A 154 -22.19 -0.74 -6.77
C VAL A 154 -22.35 0.08 -8.04
N LEU A 155 -22.13 -0.52 -9.21
CA LEU A 155 -22.32 0.16 -10.49
C LEU A 155 -23.80 0.49 -10.73
N LYS A 156 -24.71 -0.42 -10.35
CA LYS A 156 -26.16 -0.19 -10.39
C LYS A 156 -26.56 0.98 -9.50
N ARG A 157 -26.09 1.02 -8.24
CA ARG A 157 -26.40 2.12 -7.32
C ARG A 157 -25.80 3.46 -7.78
N HIS A 158 -24.56 3.45 -8.27
CA HIS A 158 -23.95 4.64 -8.86
C HIS A 158 -24.79 5.18 -10.03
N ALA A 159 -25.23 4.31 -10.95
CA ALA A 159 -26.08 4.73 -12.06
C ALA A 159 -27.43 5.31 -11.60
N GLN A 160 -28.03 4.76 -10.56
CA GLN A 160 -29.25 5.30 -9.94
C GLN A 160 -29.03 6.69 -9.34
N MET A 161 -27.88 6.93 -8.71
CA MET A 161 -27.57 8.21 -8.06
C MET A 161 -27.21 9.32 -9.06
N PHE A 162 -26.50 8.99 -10.14
CA PHE A 162 -25.88 9.98 -11.03
C PHE A 162 -26.44 10.00 -12.46
N GLY A 163 -27.45 9.17 -12.76
CA GLY A 163 -28.17 9.17 -14.05
C GLY A 163 -27.35 8.74 -15.27
N ARG A 164 -26.08 8.37 -15.10
CA ARG A 164 -25.18 7.87 -16.16
C ARG A 164 -24.25 6.78 -15.63
N HIS A 165 -24.05 5.74 -16.44
CA HIS A 165 -22.92 4.83 -16.29
C HIS A 165 -21.70 5.48 -16.94
N ASP A 166 -20.72 5.87 -16.13
CA ASP A 166 -19.39 6.23 -16.63
C ASP A 166 -18.35 5.58 -15.73
N ALA A 167 -17.59 4.64 -16.29
CA ALA A 167 -16.51 3.95 -15.60
C ALA A 167 -15.38 4.91 -15.15
N ASN A 168 -15.31 6.12 -15.72
CA ASN A 168 -14.36 7.16 -15.32
C ASN A 168 -14.89 8.04 -14.18
N LEU A 169 -16.22 8.14 -13.97
CA LEU A 169 -16.80 8.86 -12.82
C LEU A 169 -16.66 8.07 -11.52
N PHE A 170 -16.48 6.76 -11.63
CA PHE A 170 -16.31 5.86 -10.50
C PHE A 170 -14.84 5.76 -10.04
N ARG A 171 -14.02 6.81 -10.20
CA ARG A 171 -12.62 6.80 -9.75
C ARG A 171 -12.42 7.74 -8.57
N LEU A 172 -11.79 7.26 -7.51
CA LEU A 172 -11.35 8.11 -6.41
C LEU A 172 -10.19 8.98 -6.89
N LYS A 173 -10.33 10.30 -6.74
CA LYS A 173 -9.23 11.27 -6.95
C LYS A 173 -8.29 11.27 -5.74
N ASN A 174 -7.05 11.71 -5.92
CA ASN A 174 -6.10 11.84 -4.82
C ASN A 174 -6.58 12.83 -3.76
N SER A 175 -7.26 13.91 -4.16
CA SER A 175 -7.90 14.86 -3.24
C SER A 175 -8.93 14.20 -2.30
N ALA A 176 -9.76 13.29 -2.82
CA ALA A 176 -10.74 12.57 -2.02
C ALA A 176 -10.06 11.63 -1.02
N ILE A 177 -9.01 10.90 -1.44
CA ILE A 177 -8.21 10.05 -0.55
C ILE A 177 -7.58 10.89 0.56
N LEU A 178 -7.00 12.04 0.24
CA LEU A 178 -6.45 12.98 1.24
C LEU A 178 -7.52 13.45 2.25
N GLN A 179 -8.71 13.79 1.77
CA GLN A 179 -9.81 14.20 2.63
C GLN A 179 -10.25 13.04 3.55
N ILE A 180 -10.35 11.81 3.03
CA ILE A 180 -10.64 10.60 3.81
C ILE A 180 -9.54 10.33 4.85
N GLU A 181 -8.27 10.46 4.48
CA GLU A 181 -7.12 10.29 5.38
C GLU A 181 -7.17 11.29 6.55
N SER A 182 -7.60 12.53 6.30
CA SER A 182 -7.77 13.55 7.35
C SER A 182 -8.94 13.31 8.33
N GLN A 183 -9.85 12.36 8.02
CA GLN A 183 -10.95 11.99 8.92
C GLN A 183 -10.53 10.95 9.98
N GLY A 184 -9.29 10.45 9.91
CA GLY A 184 -8.75 9.58 10.94
C GLY A 184 -8.80 10.24 12.32
N GLY A 185 -9.26 9.50 13.32
CA GLY A 185 -9.46 10.04 14.66
C GLY A 185 -9.32 8.99 15.77
N PRO A 186 -9.44 9.39 17.04
CA PRO A 186 -9.19 8.53 18.20
C PRO A 186 -10.16 7.33 18.30
N ASN A 187 -11.31 7.40 17.64
CA ASN A 187 -12.29 6.32 17.59
C ASN A 187 -11.99 5.26 16.52
N CYS A 188 -10.97 5.47 15.69
CA CYS A 188 -10.56 4.51 14.66
C CYS A 188 -9.68 3.42 15.28
N PRO A 189 -9.87 2.13 14.93
CA PRO A 189 -8.97 1.08 15.37
C PRO A 189 -7.54 1.35 14.93
N ALA A 190 -6.61 1.06 15.84
CA ALA A 190 -5.19 1.05 15.54
C ALA A 190 -4.88 -0.03 14.47
N ILE A 191 -3.82 0.17 13.69
CA ILE A 191 -3.54 -0.73 12.54
C ILE A 191 -3.14 -2.14 12.99
N ASN A 192 -2.53 -2.30 14.16
CA ASN A 192 -2.26 -3.60 14.76
C ASN A 192 -3.55 -4.40 14.98
N ILE A 193 -4.63 -3.75 15.45
CA ILE A 193 -5.93 -4.38 15.64
C ILE A 193 -6.47 -4.88 14.29
N VAL A 194 -6.43 -4.04 13.24
CA VAL A 194 -6.85 -4.43 11.89
C VAL A 194 -6.00 -5.61 11.38
N SER A 195 -4.69 -5.58 11.61
CA SER A 195 -3.78 -6.68 11.27
C SER A 195 -4.11 -7.98 12.00
N ASP A 196 -4.48 -7.91 13.28
CA ASP A 196 -4.87 -9.06 14.09
C ASP A 196 -6.19 -9.69 13.62
N ILE A 197 -7.12 -8.90 13.06
CA ILE A 197 -8.32 -9.44 12.38
C ILE A 197 -7.91 -10.35 11.23
N LEU A 198 -6.98 -9.87 10.39
CA LEU A 198 -6.52 -10.62 9.22
C LEU A 198 -5.77 -11.91 9.61
N ASP A 199 -5.21 -11.94 10.82
CA ASP A 199 -4.57 -13.14 11.40
C ASP A 199 -5.51 -14.03 12.22
N GLY A 200 -6.77 -13.63 12.41
CA GLY A 200 -7.71 -14.38 13.25
C GLY A 200 -7.30 -14.41 14.73
N ARG A 201 -6.53 -13.41 15.18
CA ARG A 201 -6.01 -13.31 16.56
C ARG A 201 -6.94 -12.59 17.53
N ILE A 202 -8.06 -12.07 17.04
CA ILE A 202 -9.04 -11.37 17.87
C ILE A 202 -10.25 -12.25 18.19
N PRO A 203 -10.85 -12.09 19.38
CA PRO A 203 -12.12 -12.72 19.71
C PRO A 203 -13.24 -12.34 18.73
N TRP A 204 -14.18 -13.25 18.50
CA TRP A 204 -15.30 -13.04 17.57
C TRP A 204 -16.11 -11.76 17.87
N ARG A 205 -16.35 -11.47 19.14
CA ARG A 205 -17.15 -10.30 19.56
C ARG A 205 -16.45 -8.97 19.21
N ASP A 206 -15.14 -8.92 19.41
CA ASP A 206 -14.33 -7.73 19.07
C ASP A 206 -14.27 -7.55 17.56
N LYS A 207 -14.22 -8.66 16.81
CA LYS A 207 -14.25 -8.66 15.34
C LYS A 207 -15.51 -7.98 14.83
N THR A 208 -16.68 -8.36 15.32
CA THR A 208 -17.95 -7.75 14.90
C THR A 208 -17.98 -6.24 15.16
N ASN A 209 -17.47 -5.78 16.32
CA ASN A 209 -17.41 -4.34 16.62
C ASN A 209 -16.52 -3.58 15.63
N ILE A 210 -15.39 -4.17 15.25
CA ILE A 210 -14.45 -3.54 14.31
C ILE A 210 -15.00 -3.57 12.88
N GLU A 211 -15.62 -4.67 12.44
CA GLU A 211 -16.29 -4.77 11.14
C GLU A 211 -17.44 -3.76 11.02
N ASN A 212 -18.21 -3.55 12.09
CA ASN A 212 -19.24 -2.51 12.14
C ASN A 212 -18.65 -1.10 11.98
N HIS A 213 -17.50 -0.83 12.61
CA HIS A 213 -16.80 0.44 12.43
C HIS A 213 -16.28 0.60 11.00
N LEU A 214 -15.66 -0.43 10.43
CA LEU A 214 -15.13 -0.45 9.06
C LEU A 214 -16.23 -0.15 8.02
N ALA A 215 -17.43 -0.70 8.22
CA ALA A 215 -18.58 -0.45 7.34
C ALA A 215 -19.08 1.00 7.34
N GLN A 216 -18.74 1.78 8.38
CA GLN A 216 -19.20 3.15 8.59
C GLN A 216 -18.08 4.20 8.41
N CYS A 217 -16.82 3.79 8.48
CA CYS A 217 -15.67 4.68 8.48
C CYS A 217 -14.83 4.50 7.20
N ARG A 218 -14.90 5.47 6.28
CA ARG A 218 -14.16 5.42 5.00
C ARG A 218 -12.65 5.45 5.19
N TYR A 219 -12.17 6.12 6.23
CA TYR A 219 -10.76 6.09 6.62
C TYR A 219 -10.31 4.66 6.96
N CYS A 220 -11.08 3.94 7.76
CA CYS A 220 -10.72 2.58 8.16
C CYS A 220 -10.91 1.58 7.01
N LEU A 221 -11.93 1.75 6.17
CA LEU A 221 -12.09 0.98 4.94
C LEU A 221 -10.89 1.16 4.00
N ASP A 222 -10.39 2.39 3.83
CA ASP A 222 -9.19 2.62 3.04
C ASP A 222 -7.97 1.91 3.64
N ARG A 223 -7.77 2.00 4.95
CA ARG A 223 -6.63 1.35 5.62
C ARG A 223 -6.69 -0.16 5.56
N GLU A 224 -7.87 -0.76 5.74
CA GLU A 224 -8.03 -2.21 5.64
C GLU A 224 -7.73 -2.69 4.21
N THR A 225 -8.34 -2.05 3.21
CA THR A 225 -8.11 -2.43 1.81
C THR A 225 -6.67 -2.16 1.37
N ALA A 226 -6.05 -1.07 1.82
CA ALA A 226 -4.64 -0.78 1.59
C ALA A 226 -3.70 -1.81 2.25
N LEU A 227 -4.05 -2.31 3.43
CA LEU A 227 -3.26 -3.36 4.10
C LEU A 227 -3.36 -4.67 3.31
N LYS A 228 -4.57 -5.07 2.90
CA LYS A 228 -4.79 -6.27 2.07
C LYS A 228 -4.06 -6.16 0.74
N GLU A 229 -4.13 -5.01 0.08
CA GLU A 229 -3.40 -4.68 -1.14
C GLU A 229 -1.88 -4.84 -0.95
N ALA A 230 -1.31 -4.18 0.06
CA ALA A 230 0.12 -4.21 0.33
C ALA A 230 0.61 -5.63 0.65
N ILE A 231 -0.13 -6.41 1.45
CA ILE A 231 0.20 -7.81 1.75
C ILE A 231 0.20 -8.66 0.48
N PHE A 232 -0.78 -8.47 -0.41
CA PHE A 232 -0.87 -9.22 -1.65
C PHE A 232 0.31 -8.92 -2.57
N TYR A 233 0.60 -7.65 -2.84
CA TYR A 233 1.64 -7.26 -3.78
C TYR A 233 3.06 -7.44 -3.25
N LEU A 234 3.29 -7.27 -1.94
CA LEU A 234 4.60 -7.56 -1.34
C LEU A 234 5.05 -9.00 -1.62
N ARG A 235 4.11 -9.95 -1.68
CA ARG A 235 4.39 -11.37 -1.93
C ARG A 235 4.41 -11.75 -3.41
N GLY A 236 3.68 -11.00 -4.24
CA GLY A 236 3.41 -11.37 -5.63
C GLY A 236 4.26 -10.65 -6.67
N LEU A 237 4.90 -9.54 -6.31
CA LEU A 237 5.68 -8.74 -7.26
C LEU A 237 7.06 -9.35 -7.51
N ALA A 238 7.49 -9.30 -8.77
CA ALA A 238 8.87 -9.60 -9.11
C ALA A 238 9.79 -8.51 -8.55
N PRO A 239 11.01 -8.85 -8.08
CA PRO A 239 11.98 -7.86 -7.67
C PRO A 239 12.28 -6.85 -8.78
N LEU A 240 12.70 -5.65 -8.38
CA LEU A 240 13.19 -4.64 -9.32
C LEU A 240 14.39 -5.18 -10.12
N PRO A 241 14.60 -4.71 -11.35
CA PRO A 241 15.83 -4.99 -12.09
C PRO A 241 17.08 -4.63 -11.27
N GLU A 242 18.15 -5.42 -11.40
CA GLU A 242 19.39 -5.22 -10.64
C GLU A 242 19.98 -3.82 -10.86
N ALA A 243 19.94 -3.32 -12.10
CA ALA A 243 20.41 -1.97 -12.44
C ALA A 243 19.66 -0.86 -11.67
N VAL A 244 18.34 -0.99 -11.52
CA VAL A 244 17.52 -0.03 -10.75
C VAL A 244 17.88 -0.12 -9.28
N THR A 245 17.97 -1.34 -8.73
CA THR A 245 18.32 -1.58 -7.33
C THR A 245 19.70 -1.01 -6.98
N GLU A 246 20.70 -1.21 -7.84
CA GLU A 246 22.03 -0.62 -7.67
C GLU A 246 22.01 0.91 -7.73
N GLY A 247 21.22 1.49 -8.63
CA GLY A 247 21.03 2.93 -8.73
C GLY A 247 20.50 3.52 -7.43
N LEU A 248 19.45 2.89 -6.87
CA LEU A 248 18.87 3.27 -5.58
C LEU A 248 19.90 3.17 -4.45
N LEU A 249 20.65 2.07 -4.37
CA LEU A 249 21.68 1.88 -3.32
C LEU A 249 22.80 2.92 -3.40
N LYS A 250 23.23 3.29 -4.61
CA LYS A 250 24.26 4.33 -4.82
C LYS A 250 23.76 5.70 -4.36
N ALA A 251 22.48 6.00 -4.57
CA ALA A 251 21.86 7.27 -4.16
C ALA A 251 21.82 7.46 -2.63
N LEU A 252 21.70 6.38 -1.86
CA LEU A 252 21.57 6.43 -0.39
C LEU A 252 22.85 6.85 0.37
N LYS A 253 24.01 6.98 -0.30
CA LYS A 253 25.29 7.44 0.29
C LYS A 253 25.63 6.76 1.64
N LEU A 254 25.38 5.46 1.73
CA LEU A 254 25.56 4.67 2.96
C LEU A 254 27.03 4.64 3.40
N GLN A 255 27.29 4.77 4.70
CA GLN A 255 28.65 4.63 5.24
C GLN A 255 29.08 3.17 5.16
N ASN A 256 30.30 2.92 4.66
CA ASN A 256 30.92 1.60 4.40
C ASN A 256 30.71 0.96 3.02
N HIS A 257 30.86 1.71 1.94
CA HIS A 257 31.20 1.11 0.64
C HIS A 257 32.73 0.88 0.52
N LYS A 258 33.33 0.01 1.35
CA LYS A 258 34.63 -0.58 0.99
C LYS A 258 34.34 -1.65 -0.07
N GLY A 259 34.62 -1.29 -1.32
CA GLY A 259 34.22 -2.05 -2.50
C GLY A 259 34.55 -3.53 -2.42
N ALA A 260 33.53 -4.36 -2.67
CA ALA A 260 33.71 -5.73 -3.11
C ALA A 260 32.87 -5.94 -4.36
N THR A 261 33.37 -5.39 -5.46
CA THR A 261 32.94 -5.73 -6.81
C THR A 261 33.30 -7.19 -7.09
N LYS A 262 32.48 -8.16 -6.68
CA LYS A 262 32.49 -9.52 -7.24
C LYS A 262 31.08 -10.12 -7.22
N SER A 263 30.47 -10.12 -8.41
CA SER A 263 29.49 -11.08 -8.91
C SER A 263 28.52 -11.69 -7.88
N SER A 264 27.33 -11.10 -7.82
CA SER A 264 26.02 -11.71 -7.50
C SER A 264 26.04 -13.20 -7.09
N LEU A 265 26.24 -13.44 -5.79
CA LEU A 265 25.87 -14.69 -5.11
C LEU A 265 24.34 -14.75 -4.86
N LEU A 266 23.65 -13.61 -4.89
CA LEU A 266 22.21 -13.50 -4.65
C LEU A 266 21.36 -14.01 -5.82
N ALA A 267 21.84 -13.95 -7.07
CA ALA A 267 21.18 -14.58 -8.22
C ALA A 267 21.06 -16.12 -8.09
N LYS A 268 21.85 -16.76 -7.20
CA LYS A 268 21.73 -18.20 -6.91
C LYS A 268 20.73 -18.53 -5.80
N VAL A 269 20.42 -17.60 -4.89
CA VAL A 269 19.56 -17.87 -3.73
C VAL A 269 18.07 -17.74 -4.06
N MET A 270 17.70 -16.91 -5.03
CA MET A 270 16.30 -16.76 -5.48
C MET A 270 15.76 -17.94 -6.31
N LYS A 271 16.57 -18.97 -6.61
CA LYS A 271 16.12 -20.21 -7.26
C LYS A 271 15.59 -21.28 -6.28
N VAL A 272 15.71 -21.07 -4.97
CA VAL A 272 15.32 -22.09 -3.96
C VAL A 272 13.85 -21.96 -3.51
N PHE A 273 13.12 -20.94 -3.97
CA PHE A 273 11.69 -20.76 -3.68
C PHE A 273 10.83 -20.81 -4.96
N LYS A 274 11.01 -21.88 -5.75
CA LYS A 274 10.01 -22.32 -6.74
C LYS A 274 9.36 -23.61 -6.28
#